data_AF-X1DX70-F1
#
_entry.id   AF-X1DX70-F1
#
_cell.length_a   1.000
_cell.length_b   1.000
_cell.length_c   1.000
_cell.angle_alpha   90.00
_cell.angle_beta   90.00
_cell.angle_gamma   90.00
#
_symmetry.space_group_name_H-M   'P 1'
#
loop_
_entity.id
_entity.type
_entity.pdbx_description
1 polymer ?
#
loop_
_entity_poly.entity_id
_entity_poly.type
_entity_poly.pdbx_seq_one_letter_code
_entity_poly.pdbx_strand_id
1 'polypeptide(L)' 'DEKITTIFMVPTMYRLWLNHADMDKFDLSSLTMISSGGAKMSKDMKIEILERFPDQILVDGYGSTETI' A
#
# COMPACT_ATOMS: atom_id res chain seq x y z
N ASP A 1 13.62 13.13 7.72
CA ASP A 1 12.96 12.83 6.44
C ASP A 1 13.70 11.75 5.68
N GLU A 2 13.17 10.55 5.86
CA GLU A 2 13.69 9.26 5.44
C GLU A 2 13.39 8.97 3.97
N LYS A 3 12.46 9.73 3.35
CA LYS A 3 12.07 9.65 1.93
C LYS A 3 11.80 8.21 1.46
N ILE A 4 10.90 7.55 2.18
CA ILE A 4 10.54 6.15 1.91
C ILE A 4 10.07 6.00 0.46
N THR A 5 10.65 5.04 -0.26
CA THR A 5 10.33 4.74 -1.66
C THR A 5 9.39 3.55 -1.81
N THR A 6 9.46 2.60 -0.88
CA THR A 6 8.67 1.37 -0.92
C THR A 6 8.05 1.09 0.43
N ILE A 7 6.79 0.66 0.41
CA ILE A 7 6.07 0.17 1.58
C ILE A 7 5.51 -1.23 1.34
N PHE A 8 5.49 -2.05 2.39
CA PHE A 8 4.80 -3.33 2.43
C PHE A 8 3.84 -3.33 3.61
N MET A 9 2.56 -3.62 3.36
CA MET A 9 1.52 -3.64 4.38
C MET A 9 0.49 -4.74 4.09
N VAL A 10 -0.15 -5.24 5.14
CA VAL A 10 -1.32 -6.14 5.00
C VAL A 10 -2.60 -5.33 4.74
N PRO A 11 -3.68 -5.93 4.18
CA PRO A 11 -4.90 -5.20 3.82
C PRO A 11 -5.53 -4.39 4.97
N THR A 12 -5.44 -4.85 6.21
CA THR A 12 -5.97 -4.12 7.38
C THR A 12 -5.20 -2.82 7.65
N MET A 13 -3.88 -2.81 7.46
CA MET A 13 -3.06 -1.61 7.58
C MET A 13 -3.39 -0.59 6.49
N TYR A 14 -3.64 -1.05 5.26
CA TYR A 14 -4.13 -0.17 4.18
C TYR A 14 -5.45 0.48 4.55
N ARG A 15 -6.42 -0.26 5.13
CA ARG A 15 -7.69 0.34 5.55
C ARG A 15 -7.50 1.44 6.60
N LEU A 16 -6.60 1.23 7.56
CA LEU A 16 -6.28 2.23 8.58
C LEU A 16 -5.64 3.46 7.94
N TRP A 17 -4.69 3.25 7.04
CA TRP A 17 -3.96 4.32 6.38
C TRP A 17 -4.85 5.17 5.47
N LEU A 18 -5.64 4.55 4.59
CA LEU A 18 -6.57 5.24 3.68
C LEU A 18 -7.66 6.01 4.43
N ASN A 19 -8.00 5.59 5.66
CA ASN A 19 -8.96 6.28 6.53
C ASN A 19 -8.32 7.35 7.43
N HIS A 20 -7.00 7.52 7.41
CA HIS A 20 -6.33 8.40 8.34
C HIS A 20 -6.63 9.86 7.99
N ALA A 21 -7.27 10.59 8.91
CA ALA A 21 -7.73 11.97 8.68
C ALA A 21 -6.61 12.93 8.23
N ASP A 22 -5.38 12.66 8.66
CA ASP A 22 -4.22 13.50 8.35
C ASP A 22 -3.39 13.03 7.15
N MET A 23 -3.83 12.01 6.40
CA MET A 23 -3.02 11.45 5.31
C MET A 23 -2.61 12.51 4.27
N ASP A 24 -3.50 13.47 4.00
CA ASP A 24 -3.26 14.59 3.08
C ASP A 24 -2.25 15.65 3.58
N LYS A 25 -1.81 15.56 4.83
CA LYS A 25 -0.82 16.49 5.40
C LYS A 25 0.61 16.09 5.10
N PHE A 26 0.85 14.87 4.62
CA PHE A 26 2.19 14.32 4.41
C PHE A 26 2.58 14.36 2.93
N ASP A 27 3.81 14.79 2.65
CA ASP A 27 4.41 14.63 1.33
C ASP A 27 4.81 13.17 1.11
N LEU A 28 4.09 12.50 0.21
CA LEU A 28 4.30 11.11 -0.16
C LEU A 28 4.96 10.96 -1.53
N SER A 29 5.50 12.04 -2.10
CA SER A 29 6.09 12.08 -3.45
C SER A 29 7.32 11.18 -3.62
N SER A 30 7.97 10.75 -2.53
CA SER A 30 9.09 9.81 -2.60
C SER A 30 8.64 8.37 -2.85
N LEU A 31 7.38 8.02 -2.57
CA LEU A 31 6.88 6.66 -2.80
C LEU A 31 6.87 6.35 -4.29
N THR A 32 7.40 5.20 -4.67
CA THR A 32 7.38 4.68 -6.05
C THR A 32 6.71 3.32 -6.13
N MET A 33 6.65 2.57 -5.01
CA MET A 33 6.06 1.24 -4.95
C MET A 33 5.24 1.02 -3.67
N ILE A 34 4.03 0.50 -3.86
CA ILE A 34 3.10 0.09 -2.81
C ILE A 34 2.89 -1.41 -2.93
N SER A 35 3.15 -2.16 -1.86
CA SER A 35 3.10 -3.63 -1.91
C SER A 35 2.27 -4.27 -0.79
N SER A 36 1.63 -5.39 -1.11
CA SER A 36 0.80 -6.19 -0.21
C SER A 36 1.19 -7.66 -0.30
N GLY A 37 0.87 -8.42 0.73
CA GLY A 37 1.02 -9.88 0.75
C GLY A 37 0.47 -10.49 2.03
N GLY A 38 0.48 -11.82 2.10
CA GLY A 38 0.05 -12.59 3.27
C GLY A 38 -1.48 -12.64 3.50
N ALA A 39 -2.27 -11.87 2.76
CA ALA A 39 -3.73 -11.93 2.79
C ALA A 39 -4.34 -11.40 1.49
N LYS A 40 -5.59 -11.79 1.20
CA LYS A 40 -6.33 -11.32 0.03
C LYS A 40 -6.72 -9.85 0.19
N MET A 41 -6.27 -9.02 -0.74
CA MET A 41 -6.76 -7.63 -0.87
C MET A 41 -8.03 -7.58 -1.73
N SER A 42 -9.04 -6.82 -1.31
CA SER A 42 -10.29 -6.66 -2.06
C SER A 42 -10.06 -5.83 -3.34
N LYS A 43 -10.91 -6.05 -4.35
CA LYS A 43 -10.86 -5.28 -5.60
C LYS A 43 -11.04 -3.78 -5.34
N ASP A 44 -12.00 -3.42 -4.50
CA ASP A 44 -12.34 -2.03 -4.22
C ASP A 44 -11.19 -1.30 -3.52
N MET A 45 -10.49 -1.98 -2.60
CA MET A 45 -9.29 -1.41 -1.97
C MET A 45 -8.16 -1.19 -2.97
N LYS A 46 -7.94 -2.11 -3.92
CA LYS A 46 -6.94 -1.90 -4.98
C LYS A 46 -7.28 -0.69 -5.84
N ILE A 47 -8.56 -0.50 -6.17
CA ILE A 47 -9.03 0.67 -6.92
C ILE A 47 -8.78 1.94 -6.11
N GLU A 48 -9.19 1.98 -4.83
CA GLU A 48 -8.98 3.13 -3.93
C GLU A 48 -7.49 3.50 -3.81
N ILE A 49 -6.59 2.51 -3.71
CA ILE A 49 -5.14 2.73 -3.69
C ILE A 49 -4.65 3.33 -5.02
N LEU A 50 -5.06 2.78 -6.16
CA LEU A 50 -4.65 3.27 -7.48
C LEU A 50 -5.21 4.65 -7.79
N GLU A 51 -6.41 4.98 -7.32
CA GLU A 51 -6.97 6.33 -7.42
C GLU A 51 -6.18 7.34 -6.57
N ARG A 52 -5.70 6.92 -5.40
CA ARG A 52 -4.94 7.79 -4.50
C ARG A 52 -3.47 7.95 -4.90
N PHE A 53 -2.89 6.92 -5.51
CA PHE A 53 -1.49 6.88 -5.94
C PHE A 53 -1.39 6.51 -7.43
N PRO A 54 -1.88 7.37 -8.33
CA PRO A 54 -2.04 7.04 -9.75
C PRO A 54 -0.73 6.79 -10.51
N ASP A 55 0.38 7.35 -10.03
CA ASP A 55 1.70 7.24 -10.69
C ASP A 55 2.56 6.10 -10.11
N GLN A 56 2.03 5.34 -9.14
CA GLN A 56 2.79 4.38 -8.33
C GLN A 56 2.44 2.95 -8.71
N ILE A 57 3.42 2.06 -8.53
CA ILE A 57 3.23 0.64 -8.81
C ILE A 57 2.57 -0.03 -7.60
N LEU A 58 1.42 -0.68 -7.82
CA LEU A 58 0.79 -1.56 -6.85
C LEU A 58 1.17 -3.02 -7.11
N VAL A 59 1.79 -3.68 -6.13
CA VAL A 59 2.16 -5.11 -6.16
C VAL A 59 1.36 -5.88 -5.12
N ASP A 60 0.65 -6.93 -5.53
CA ASP A 60 -0.02 -7.87 -4.62
C ASP A 60 0.68 -9.22 -4.69
N GLY A 61 1.59 -9.45 -3.74
CA GLY A 61 2.46 -10.62 -3.68
C GLY A 61 1.80 -11.82 -3.02
N TYR A 62 2.04 -13.01 -3.59
CA TYR A 62 1.63 -14.29 -3.03
C TYR A 62 2.83 -15.04 -2.45
N GLY A 63 2.68 -15.56 -1.24
CA GLY A 63 3.67 -16.39 -0.55
C GLY A 63 3.14 -16.95 0.75
N SER A 64 3.80 -17.97 1.30
CA SER A 64 3.53 -18.51 2.63
C SER A 64 4.82 -18.71 3.42
N THR A 65 4.69 -18.96 4.71
CA THR A 65 5.83 -19.23 5.60
C THR A 65 6.56 -20.53 5.27
N GLU A 66 5.88 -21.47 4.60
CA GLU A 66 6.36 -22.82 4.29
C GLU A 66 7.08 -22.92 2.94
N THR A 67 7.06 -21.84 2.13
CA THR A 67 7.59 -21.84 0.76
C THR A 67 8.97 -21.18 0.65
N ILE A 68 9.81 -21.33 1.67
CA ILE A 68 11.19 -20.79 1.73
C ILE A 68 12.19 -21.72 1.04
#